data_AF-A0A7W4KDJ8-F1
#
_entry.id   AF-A0A7W4KDJ8-F1
#
_cell.length_a   1.000
_cell.length_b   1.000
_cell.length_c   1.000
_cell.angle_alpha   90.00
_cell.angle_beta   90.00
_cell.angle_gamma   90.00
#
_symmetry.space_group_name_H-M   'P 1'
#
loop_
_entity.id
_entity.type
_entity.pdbx_description
1 polymer ?
#
loop_
_entity_poly.entity_id
_entity_poly.type
_entity_poly.pdbx_seq_one_letter_code
_entity_poly.pdbx_strand_id
1 'polypeptide(L)'
;MSGVLASGLLFLSGCSSLPSSGPTESQFISAQKDPKKNTLGFGLVQISSDLLTILAGDSPTPLSTLDKVTDRPTSNDMIGPGDTIQVSIYEIGNGLFGGGGGNASGASMAAAMAGGSTTTQSTGSILSSGGTGQDPQSAKAMLSNLPPLNVSADGTVIVPYAGTLHVAGRTVDQAAAMVREALARKSQAPQVIVRVVQSVTNSAIVYGNVARPGRVLLTPTRERLMDVIALAQGSPHPPEDSVIQLTRGSHVARVAMSVPENDPSQNIAVHPGDRIEVIYKPRTFTVFGATGRVSEVPFTVPELSLSEAIARTGGPLDQQSDPNGIFLLRYEDNDVVRRLGLPVTEGKPVTPIVYQIDMMNPGNYFLGQHFAMRDKDMLYYSNAKANNFYKLFALISTIIQPGITAGYMVAR
;
A
#
# COMPACT_ATOMS: atom_id res chain seq x y z
N MET A 1 26.40 43.60 -57.20
CA MET A 1 26.64 42.15 -57.29
C MET A 1 26.29 41.56 -55.94
N SER A 2 25.15 40.86 -55.90
CA SER A 2 24.49 40.36 -54.69
C SER A 2 25.20 39.11 -54.15
N GLY A 3 25.44 39.07 -52.84
CA GLY A 3 25.84 37.86 -52.12
C GLY A 3 24.69 37.39 -51.24
N VAL A 4 24.01 36.32 -51.65
CA VAL A 4 22.96 35.64 -50.87
C VAL A 4 23.64 34.68 -49.89
N LEU A 5 23.53 34.96 -48.59
CA LEU A 5 23.89 34.03 -47.51
C LEU A 5 22.69 33.13 -47.25
N ALA A 6 22.80 31.88 -47.71
CA ALA A 6 21.81 30.84 -47.48
C ALA A 6 21.93 30.30 -46.04
N SER A 7 20.87 30.49 -45.25
CA SER A 7 20.65 29.86 -43.96
C SER A 7 20.50 28.34 -44.12
N GLY A 8 21.40 27.57 -43.53
CA GLY A 8 21.26 26.13 -43.37
C GLY A 8 20.41 25.78 -42.15
N LEU A 9 19.17 25.34 -42.36
CA LEU A 9 18.38 24.65 -41.34
C LEU A 9 18.95 23.25 -41.11
N LEU A 10 19.52 23.02 -39.92
CA LEU A 10 19.84 21.68 -39.43
C LEU A 10 18.56 21.03 -38.90
N PHE A 11 17.97 20.14 -39.70
CA PHE A 11 16.96 19.21 -39.21
C PHE A 11 17.63 18.15 -38.32
N LEU A 12 17.42 18.22 -37.01
CA LEU A 12 17.67 17.11 -36.10
C LEU A 12 16.59 16.04 -36.33
N SER A 13 16.73 15.25 -37.39
CA SER A 13 16.02 13.97 -37.57
C SER A 13 16.86 12.86 -36.95
N GLY A 14 16.73 12.68 -35.63
CA GLY A 14 17.58 11.78 -34.85
C GLY A 14 16.83 10.81 -33.95
N CYS A 15 15.63 10.34 -34.32
CA CYS A 15 14.91 9.30 -33.58
C CYS A 15 14.16 8.35 -34.52
N SER A 16 14.87 7.51 -35.29
CA SER A 16 14.23 6.41 -36.03
C SER A 16 15.21 5.32 -36.43
N SER A 17 15.48 4.37 -35.53
CA SER A 17 15.64 2.95 -35.87
C SER A 17 16.05 2.16 -34.62
N LEU A 18 15.10 1.81 -33.77
CA LEU A 18 15.26 0.58 -33.01
C LEU A 18 15.26 -0.56 -34.03
N PRO A 19 16.26 -1.45 -34.05
CA PRO A 19 16.28 -2.56 -34.98
C PRO A 19 15.06 -3.45 -34.74
N SER A 20 14.23 -3.63 -35.78
CA SER A 20 13.06 -4.50 -35.75
C SER A 20 13.39 -5.99 -35.91
N SER A 21 14.68 -6.32 -36.02
CA SER A 21 15.20 -7.68 -36.19
C SER A 21 16.34 -7.95 -35.20
N GLY A 22 16.34 -9.17 -34.65
CA GLY A 22 17.22 -9.64 -33.58
C GLY A 22 17.68 -11.09 -33.85
N PRO A 23 18.35 -11.75 -32.88
CA PRO A 23 18.84 -13.13 -33.01
C PRO A 23 17.82 -14.13 -33.52
N THR A 24 18.31 -15.11 -34.28
CA THR A 24 17.64 -16.39 -34.53
C THR A 24 17.76 -17.29 -33.30
N GLU A 25 16.90 -18.32 -33.20
CA GLU A 25 16.96 -19.33 -32.14
C GLU A 25 18.36 -19.96 -32.01
N SER A 26 18.96 -20.38 -33.13
CA SER A 26 20.29 -21.00 -33.17
C SER A 26 21.41 -20.08 -32.65
N GLN A 27 21.31 -18.79 -32.92
CA GLN A 27 22.27 -17.79 -32.41
C GLN A 27 22.09 -17.58 -30.91
N PHE A 28 20.86 -17.64 -30.41
CA PHE A 28 20.55 -17.53 -28.99
C PHE A 28 21.15 -18.71 -28.20
N ILE A 29 20.92 -19.94 -28.68
CA ILE A 29 21.48 -21.17 -28.10
C ILE A 29 23.02 -21.16 -28.17
N SER A 30 23.59 -20.70 -29.29
CA SER A 30 25.04 -20.63 -29.46
C SER A 30 25.69 -19.58 -28.53
N ALA A 31 25.01 -18.43 -28.33
CA ALA A 31 25.50 -17.37 -27.47
C ALA A 31 25.51 -17.79 -25.99
N GLN A 32 24.52 -18.57 -25.54
CA GLN A 32 24.46 -19.09 -24.18
C GLN A 32 25.67 -19.99 -23.82
N LYS A 33 26.17 -20.77 -24.80
CA LYS A 33 27.32 -21.66 -24.64
C LYS A 33 28.68 -20.97 -24.76
N ASP A 34 28.73 -19.77 -25.33
CA ASP A 34 29.97 -19.03 -25.55
C ASP A 34 30.24 -18.07 -24.36
N PRO A 35 31.25 -18.33 -23.51
CA PRO A 35 31.54 -17.47 -22.35
C PRO A 35 31.87 -16.03 -22.70
N LYS A 36 32.32 -15.75 -23.94
CA LYS A 36 32.63 -14.39 -24.40
C LYS A 36 31.36 -13.61 -24.77
N LYS A 37 30.26 -14.29 -25.09
CA LYS A 37 28.97 -13.69 -25.44
C LYS A 37 28.00 -13.72 -24.28
N ASN A 38 28.05 -14.75 -23.44
CA ASN A 38 27.28 -14.87 -22.22
C ASN A 38 28.01 -14.24 -21.02
N THR A 39 28.35 -12.96 -21.12
CA THR A 39 29.03 -12.25 -20.03
C THR A 39 28.14 -12.05 -18.80
N LEU A 40 26.82 -12.17 -18.97
CA LEU A 40 25.83 -12.08 -17.89
C LEU A 40 25.60 -13.43 -17.18
N GLY A 41 26.12 -14.53 -17.72
CA GLY A 41 25.94 -15.87 -17.14
C GLY A 41 24.50 -16.36 -17.16
N PHE A 42 23.69 -15.98 -18.15
CA PHE A 42 22.29 -16.37 -18.20
C PHE A 42 22.11 -17.86 -18.47
N GLY A 43 21.14 -18.47 -17.79
CA GLY A 43 20.68 -19.84 -18.04
C GLY A 43 19.64 -19.90 -19.15
N LEU A 44 19.59 -20.99 -19.90
CA LEU A 44 18.54 -21.28 -20.88
C LEU A 44 17.77 -22.51 -20.41
N VAL A 45 16.44 -22.39 -20.31
CA VAL A 45 15.56 -23.42 -19.77
C VAL A 45 14.36 -23.60 -20.69
N GLN A 46 14.01 -24.84 -21.01
CA GLN A 46 12.76 -25.09 -21.74
C GLN A 46 11.59 -25.12 -20.76
N ILE A 47 10.48 -24.49 -21.15
CA ILE A 47 9.26 -24.55 -20.34
C ILE A 47 8.74 -26.00 -20.33
N SER A 48 8.60 -26.58 -19.15
CA SER A 48 8.13 -27.94 -18.91
C SER A 48 7.17 -28.01 -17.72
N SER A 49 6.44 -29.11 -17.56
CA SER A 49 5.54 -29.32 -16.41
C SER A 49 6.27 -29.25 -15.06
N ASP A 50 7.48 -29.81 -14.99
CA ASP A 50 8.28 -29.86 -13.75
C ASP A 50 8.70 -28.46 -13.31
N LEU A 51 9.01 -27.59 -14.29
CA LEU A 51 9.36 -26.20 -14.05
C LEU A 51 8.21 -25.40 -13.44
N LEU A 52 6.97 -25.65 -13.89
CA LEU A 52 5.79 -24.97 -13.34
C LEU A 52 5.60 -25.27 -11.84
N THR A 53 5.93 -26.49 -11.40
CA THR A 53 5.85 -26.84 -9.97
C THR A 53 6.92 -26.14 -9.13
N ILE A 54 8.12 -25.91 -9.69
CA ILE A 54 9.23 -25.24 -9.00
C ILE A 54 8.96 -23.73 -8.83
N LEU A 55 8.28 -23.12 -9.81
CA LEU A 55 7.97 -21.69 -9.82
C LEU A 55 6.76 -21.30 -8.96
N ALA A 56 5.86 -22.24 -8.65
CA ALA A 56 4.65 -21.99 -7.85
C ALA A 56 4.91 -21.79 -6.34
N GLY A 57 6.15 -22.04 -5.86
CA GLY A 57 6.49 -22.05 -4.44
C GLY A 57 7.23 -20.82 -3.91
N ASP A 58 7.17 -19.69 -4.61
CA ASP A 58 7.92 -18.49 -4.24
C ASP A 58 7.03 -17.43 -3.58
N SER A 59 7.30 -17.12 -2.31
CA SER A 59 6.53 -16.14 -1.52
C SER A 59 7.42 -14.96 -1.15
N PRO A 60 6.93 -13.71 -1.29
CA PRO A 60 7.72 -12.52 -0.98
C PRO A 60 8.06 -12.41 0.51
N THR A 61 9.08 -11.59 0.81
CA THR A 61 9.56 -11.30 2.17
C THR A 61 8.43 -10.81 3.10
N PRO A 62 8.31 -11.37 4.32
CA PRO A 62 7.12 -11.15 5.13
C PRO A 62 7.13 -9.84 5.95
N LEU A 63 6.01 -9.09 5.88
CA LEU A 63 5.64 -7.98 6.77
C LEU A 63 5.55 -8.39 8.24
N SER A 64 5.33 -9.68 8.51
CA SER A 64 5.24 -10.21 9.87
C SER A 64 6.51 -10.00 10.70
N THR A 65 7.63 -9.66 10.05
CA THR A 65 8.86 -9.23 10.74
C THR A 65 8.69 -7.89 11.48
N LEU A 66 7.79 -7.01 11.04
CA LEU A 66 7.52 -5.71 11.69
C LEU A 66 6.61 -5.81 12.92
N ASP A 67 5.89 -6.91 13.08
CA ASP A 67 5.08 -7.15 14.30
C ASP A 67 5.95 -7.42 15.53
N LYS A 68 7.20 -7.88 15.34
CA LYS A 68 8.15 -8.13 16.43
C LYS A 68 8.91 -6.88 16.90
N VAL A 69 8.73 -5.74 16.23
CA VAL A 69 9.51 -4.51 16.48
C VAL A 69 8.89 -3.63 17.56
N THR A 70 7.73 -3.99 18.11
CA THR A 70 7.01 -3.14 19.09
C THR A 70 7.19 -3.60 20.54
N ASP A 71 8.01 -2.83 21.27
CA ASP A 71 8.27 -2.93 22.73
C ASP A 71 7.24 -2.17 23.61
N ARG A 72 6.12 -1.66 23.06
CA ARG A 72 5.16 -0.84 23.83
C ARG A 72 3.86 -1.56 24.13
N PRO A 73 3.27 -1.42 25.34
CA PRO A 73 1.94 -1.93 25.66
C PRO A 73 0.89 -1.31 24.71
N THR A 74 0.32 -2.15 23.85
CA THR A 74 -0.47 -1.83 22.65
C THR A 74 -1.96 -1.63 22.95
N SER A 75 -2.30 -0.77 23.93
CA SER A 75 -3.70 -0.39 24.12
C SER A 75 -3.98 0.90 23.36
N ASN A 76 -4.84 0.83 22.32
CA ASN A 76 -5.33 1.98 21.56
C ASN A 76 -6.40 2.79 22.33
N ASP A 77 -6.36 2.74 23.66
CA ASP A 77 -7.31 3.39 24.57
C ASP A 77 -6.61 4.37 25.52
N MET A 78 -5.34 4.66 25.28
CA MET A 78 -4.59 5.63 26.09
C MET A 78 -4.87 7.05 25.62
N ILE A 79 -5.27 7.91 26.54
CA ILE A 79 -5.41 9.35 26.29
C ILE A 79 -4.02 9.96 26.13
N GLY A 80 -3.84 10.84 25.15
CA GLY A 80 -2.60 11.57 24.99
C GLY A 80 -2.78 13.05 24.62
N PRO A 81 -1.67 13.80 24.55
CA PRO A 81 -1.71 15.22 24.21
C PRO A 81 -2.37 15.47 22.85
N GLY A 82 -3.25 16.47 22.79
CA GLY A 82 -4.01 16.82 21.58
C GLY A 82 -5.31 16.03 21.39
N ASP A 83 -5.60 15.03 22.23
CA ASP A 83 -6.91 14.39 22.26
C ASP A 83 -7.99 15.32 22.80
N THR A 84 -9.24 15.08 22.40
CA THR A 84 -10.41 15.73 22.98
C THR A 84 -11.26 14.67 23.68
N ILE A 85 -11.49 14.86 24.97
CA ILE A 85 -12.32 13.98 25.79
C ILE A 85 -13.63 14.65 26.16
N GLN A 86 -14.68 13.86 26.33
CA GLN A 86 -15.93 14.31 26.93
C GLN A 86 -16.12 13.59 28.25
N VAL A 87 -16.50 14.38 29.26
CA VAL A 87 -16.74 13.91 30.61
C VAL A 87 -18.23 14.09 30.91
N SER A 88 -18.89 12.98 31.23
CA SER A 88 -20.28 12.92 31.65
C SER A 88 -20.33 12.57 33.14
N ILE A 89 -21.04 13.39 33.92
CA ILE A 89 -21.14 13.25 35.37
C ILE A 89 -22.61 13.01 35.71
N TYR A 90 -22.87 11.92 36.44
CA TYR A 90 -24.18 11.61 37.01
C TYR A 90 -24.13 11.80 38.51
N GLU A 91 -25.11 12.53 39.04
CA GLU A 91 -25.22 12.84 40.46
C GLU A 91 -26.61 12.44 40.97
N ILE A 92 -26.66 12.03 42.25
CA ILE A 92 -27.90 11.67 42.95
C ILE A 92 -28.13 12.73 44.03
N GLY A 93 -29.21 13.54 43.90
CA GLY A 93 -29.57 14.59 44.86
C GLY A 93 -29.47 16.01 44.32
N ASN A 94 -29.18 17.00 45.18
CA ASN A 94 -28.96 18.40 44.77
C ASN A 94 -27.58 18.52 44.09
N GLY A 95 -27.51 18.16 42.80
CA GLY A 95 -26.26 18.05 42.05
C GLY A 95 -25.48 19.37 41.92
N LEU A 96 -24.15 19.28 42.02
CA LEU A 96 -23.18 20.35 41.81
C LEU A 96 -23.24 20.91 40.37
N PHE A 97 -23.68 20.09 39.42
CA PHE A 97 -23.73 20.44 38.00
C PHE A 97 -25.16 20.67 37.45
N GLY A 98 -26.19 20.47 38.27
CA GLY A 98 -27.60 20.51 37.83
C GLY A 98 -28.17 21.91 37.57
N GLY A 99 -27.40 22.99 37.78
CA GLY A 99 -27.91 24.37 37.82
C GLY A 99 -27.58 25.28 36.64
N GLY A 100 -26.74 24.87 35.68
CA GLY A 100 -26.30 25.80 34.63
C GLY A 100 -25.58 25.11 33.48
N GLY A 101 -26.32 24.73 32.45
CA GLY A 101 -25.74 24.08 31.28
C GLY A 101 -26.79 23.64 30.26
N GLY A 102 -27.66 24.55 29.85
CA GLY A 102 -28.49 24.32 28.67
C GLY A 102 -27.59 24.09 27.46
N ASN A 103 -27.66 22.87 26.89
CA ASN A 103 -27.20 22.44 25.58
C ASN A 103 -26.25 23.41 24.85
N ALA A 104 -24.94 23.26 25.08
CA ALA A 104 -23.95 23.69 24.10
C ALA A 104 -24.07 22.76 22.87
N SER A 105 -24.64 23.31 21.81
CA SER A 105 -24.88 22.72 20.51
C SER A 105 -23.65 22.03 19.91
N GLY A 106 -23.63 20.70 19.95
CA GLY A 106 -22.82 19.84 19.07
C GLY A 106 -23.43 19.63 17.69
N ALA A 107 -24.50 20.37 17.34
CA ALA A 107 -25.30 20.15 16.13
C ALA A 107 -24.98 21.09 14.95
N SER A 108 -24.02 22.02 15.06
CA SER A 108 -23.84 23.08 14.05
C SER A 108 -22.82 22.82 12.94
N MET A 109 -22.14 21.65 12.89
CA MET A 109 -21.26 21.33 11.75
C MET A 109 -21.86 20.31 10.76
N ALA A 110 -22.85 19.50 11.17
CA ALA A 110 -23.51 18.55 10.27
C ALA A 110 -24.69 19.16 9.48
N ALA A 111 -25.31 20.23 10.00
CA ALA A 111 -26.47 20.87 9.39
C ALA A 111 -26.12 21.89 8.28
N ALA A 112 -24.86 22.31 8.14
CA ALA A 112 -24.45 23.30 7.14
C ALA A 112 -24.22 22.72 5.72
N MET A 113 -24.29 21.40 5.54
CA MET A 113 -24.04 20.73 4.25
C MET A 113 -25.24 19.93 3.71
N ALA A 114 -26.39 19.96 4.40
CA ALA A 114 -27.62 19.32 3.94
C ALA A 114 -28.75 20.35 3.96
N GLY A 115 -28.94 21.05 2.84
CA GLY A 115 -30.12 21.88 2.60
C GLY A 115 -31.35 21.00 2.57
N GLY A 116 -32.03 20.87 3.72
CA GLY A 116 -33.21 20.03 3.86
C GLY A 116 -33.86 20.23 5.21
N SER A 117 -35.03 20.86 5.20
CA SER A 117 -35.94 20.95 6.34
C SER A 117 -36.42 19.55 6.74
N THR A 118 -35.89 19.00 7.83
CA THR A 118 -36.46 17.83 8.50
C THR A 118 -36.49 18.03 10.01
N THR A 119 -37.71 18.01 10.54
CA THR A 119 -38.07 18.03 11.95
C THR A 119 -37.62 16.72 12.60
N THR A 120 -36.45 16.69 13.23
CA THR A 120 -36.00 15.53 14.02
C THR A 120 -36.29 15.80 15.50
N GLN A 121 -37.31 15.12 16.03
CA GLN A 121 -37.61 15.03 17.46
C GLN A 121 -36.42 14.38 18.19
N SER A 122 -35.85 15.10 19.15
CA SER A 122 -34.86 14.55 20.08
C SER A 122 -35.56 13.60 21.06
N THR A 123 -35.42 12.29 20.85
CA THR A 123 -35.66 11.27 21.86
C THR A 123 -34.50 11.29 22.86
N GLY A 124 -34.64 12.10 23.93
CA GLY A 124 -33.56 12.17 24.92
C GLY A 124 -33.74 13.22 26.01
N SER A 125 -34.95 13.37 26.57
CA SER A 125 -35.15 14.03 27.85
C SER A 125 -36.51 13.62 28.42
N ILE A 126 -36.64 12.35 28.79
CA ILE A 126 -37.77 11.87 29.58
C ILE A 126 -37.32 12.03 31.03
N LEU A 127 -37.82 13.06 31.74
CA LEU A 127 -37.95 13.18 33.20
C LEU A 127 -38.07 14.67 33.60
N SER A 128 -39.12 15.33 33.12
CA SER A 128 -39.62 16.55 33.76
C SER A 128 -41.14 16.59 33.66
N SER A 129 -41.81 15.67 34.37
CA SER A 129 -43.23 15.84 34.68
C SER A 129 -43.36 16.90 35.78
N GLY A 130 -43.93 18.04 35.42
CA GLY A 130 -44.47 19.00 36.39
C GLY A 130 -45.59 18.34 37.18
N GLY A 131 -45.42 18.29 38.49
CA GLY A 131 -46.41 17.81 39.44
C GLY A 131 -46.16 18.52 40.77
N THR A 132 -47.03 19.46 41.10
CA THR A 132 -47.11 20.09 42.42
C THR A 132 -47.63 19.06 43.41
N GLY A 133 -46.72 18.35 44.07
CA GLY A 133 -47.02 17.41 45.14
C GLY A 133 -45.77 17.17 45.97
N GLN A 134 -45.83 17.53 47.26
CA GLN A 134 -44.79 17.24 48.24
C GLN A 134 -44.80 15.73 48.54
N ASP A 135 -43.86 14.99 47.96
CA ASP A 135 -43.43 13.67 48.43
C ASP A 135 -41.91 13.72 48.72
N PRO A 136 -41.43 13.20 49.86
CA PRO A 136 -40.02 13.16 50.18
C PRO A 136 -39.32 11.98 49.48
N GLN A 137 -38.14 12.26 48.91
CA GLN A 137 -37.12 11.30 48.46
C GLN A 137 -37.44 10.43 47.22
N SER A 138 -37.78 11.06 46.09
CA SER A 138 -37.41 10.49 44.79
C SER A 138 -36.08 11.12 44.36
N ALA A 139 -34.98 10.39 44.56
CA ALA A 139 -33.65 10.84 44.18
C ALA A 139 -33.58 10.98 42.64
N LYS A 140 -33.76 12.21 42.14
CA LYS A 140 -33.58 12.52 40.71
C LYS A 140 -32.09 12.37 40.37
N ALA A 141 -31.78 11.46 39.45
CA ALA A 141 -30.46 11.37 38.85
C ALA A 141 -30.32 12.52 37.83
N MET A 142 -29.34 13.40 38.03
CA MET A 142 -29.05 14.51 37.11
C MET A 142 -27.82 14.14 36.26
N LEU A 143 -27.95 14.20 34.92
CA LEU A 143 -26.84 14.03 33.98
C LEU A 143 -26.32 15.40 33.57
N SER A 144 -25.02 15.62 33.76
CA SER A 144 -24.32 16.81 33.29
C SER A 144 -23.19 16.42 32.35
N ASN A 145 -23.28 16.89 31.11
CA ASN A 145 -22.21 16.72 30.14
C ASN A 145 -21.34 17.97 30.13
N LEU A 146 -20.06 17.80 30.47
CA LEU A 146 -19.11 18.88 30.29
C LEU A 146 -18.89 19.13 28.78
N PRO A 147 -18.63 20.39 28.37
CA PRO A 147 -18.11 20.68 27.05
C PRO A 147 -16.88 19.82 26.74
N PRO A 148 -16.61 19.50 25.47
CA PRO A 148 -15.40 18.75 25.10
C PRO A 148 -14.14 19.42 25.67
N LEU A 149 -13.31 18.64 26.35
CA LEU A 149 -12.08 19.09 27.01
C LEU A 149 -10.88 18.62 26.18
N ASN A 150 -10.03 19.57 25.79
CA ASN A 150 -8.80 19.25 25.06
C ASN A 150 -7.67 18.92 26.04
N VAL A 151 -6.92 17.87 25.73
CA VAL A 151 -5.71 17.50 26.47
C VAL A 151 -4.57 18.39 26.01
N SER A 152 -4.02 19.15 26.95
CA SER A 152 -2.91 20.08 26.72
C SER A 152 -1.61 19.33 26.39
N ALA A 153 -0.61 20.04 25.89
CA ALA A 153 0.69 19.49 25.48
C ALA A 153 1.46 18.81 26.64
N ASP A 154 1.26 19.29 27.87
CA ASP A 154 1.77 18.71 29.12
C ASP A 154 0.94 17.50 29.60
N GLY A 155 -0.09 17.10 28.85
CA GLY A 155 -0.90 15.92 29.13
C GLY A 155 -1.99 16.13 30.18
N THR A 156 -2.34 17.39 30.49
CA THR A 156 -3.33 17.73 31.50
C THR A 156 -4.67 18.18 30.89
N VAL A 157 -5.75 18.03 31.67
CA VAL A 157 -7.10 18.55 31.40
C VAL A 157 -7.58 19.32 32.62
N ILE A 158 -8.28 20.43 32.39
CA ILE A 158 -8.94 21.22 33.44
C ILE A 158 -10.39 20.76 33.55
N VAL A 159 -10.76 20.17 34.68
CA VAL A 159 -12.13 19.78 34.99
C VAL A 159 -12.71 20.74 36.01
N PRO A 160 -13.88 21.38 35.76
CA PRO A 160 -14.53 22.25 36.73
C PRO A 160 -14.70 21.57 38.10
N TYR A 161 -14.38 22.29 39.17
CA TYR A 161 -14.38 21.83 40.57
C TYR A 161 -13.37 20.74 40.95
N ALA A 162 -12.89 19.94 39.99
CA ALA A 162 -11.82 18.95 40.18
C ALA A 162 -10.40 19.50 39.95
N GLY A 163 -10.26 20.63 39.24
CA GLY A 163 -8.98 21.28 38.95
C GLY A 163 -8.25 20.65 37.76
N THR A 164 -6.93 20.82 37.73
CA THR A 164 -6.06 20.27 36.68
C THR A 164 -5.69 18.81 37.00
N LEU A 165 -5.93 17.91 36.06
CA LEU A 165 -5.66 16.48 36.17
C LEU A 165 -4.74 16.03 35.04
N HIS A 166 -3.68 15.27 35.35
CA HIS A 166 -2.79 14.69 34.33
C HIS A 166 -3.36 13.36 33.83
N VAL A 167 -3.86 13.36 32.59
CA VAL A 167 -4.58 12.24 31.96
C VAL A 167 -3.79 11.54 30.86
N ALA A 168 -2.67 12.12 30.41
CA ALA A 168 -1.83 11.48 29.39
C ALA A 168 -1.26 10.14 29.87
N GLY A 169 -1.29 9.14 28.99
CA GLY A 169 -0.85 7.77 29.28
C GLY A 169 -1.82 6.97 30.16
N ARG A 170 -3.00 7.52 30.49
CA ARG A 170 -4.07 6.82 31.22
C ARG A 170 -5.12 6.30 30.24
N THR A 171 -5.73 5.17 30.57
CA THR A 171 -6.93 4.70 29.85
C THR A 171 -8.14 5.58 30.19
N VAL A 172 -9.20 5.51 29.39
CA VAL A 172 -10.44 6.25 29.68
C VAL A 172 -11.02 5.91 31.05
N ASP A 173 -10.94 4.64 31.47
CA ASP A 173 -11.40 4.18 32.78
C ASP A 173 -10.56 4.74 33.92
N GLN A 174 -9.23 4.78 33.73
CA GLN A 174 -8.32 5.37 34.71
C GLN A 174 -8.56 6.87 34.85
N ALA A 175 -8.76 7.58 33.74
CA ALA A 175 -9.10 9.00 33.76
C ALA A 175 -10.46 9.24 34.45
N ALA A 176 -11.47 8.40 34.18
CA ALA A 176 -12.78 8.48 34.84
C ALA A 176 -12.66 8.28 36.36
N ALA A 177 -11.87 7.30 36.81
CA ALA A 177 -11.59 7.07 38.21
C ALA A 177 -10.90 8.28 38.88
N MET A 178 -9.92 8.89 38.20
CA MET A 178 -9.21 10.09 38.68
C MET A 178 -10.16 11.28 38.84
N VAL A 179 -11.02 11.52 37.84
CA VAL A 179 -12.02 12.60 37.90
C VAL A 179 -13.03 12.37 39.02
N ARG A 180 -13.51 11.13 39.17
CA ARG A 180 -14.42 10.74 40.26
C ARG A 180 -13.81 11.01 41.62
N GLU A 181 -12.56 10.63 41.83
CA GLU A 181 -11.84 10.86 43.09
C GLU A 181 -11.64 12.35 43.38
N ALA A 182 -11.29 13.14 42.36
CA ALA A 182 -11.15 14.59 42.48
C ALA A 182 -12.48 15.28 42.84
N LEU A 183 -13.60 14.79 42.31
CA LEU A 183 -14.95 15.31 42.57
C LEU A 183 -15.58 14.78 43.87
N ALA A 184 -15.11 13.66 44.43
CA ALA A 184 -15.67 13.08 45.65
C ALA A 184 -15.59 14.03 46.88
N ARG A 185 -14.66 15.00 46.88
CA ARG A 185 -14.58 16.05 47.91
C ARG A 185 -15.63 17.16 47.75
N LYS A 186 -16.32 17.22 46.61
CA LYS A 186 -17.21 18.32 46.21
C LYS A 186 -18.64 17.87 45.89
N SER A 187 -18.84 16.60 45.55
CA SER A 187 -20.15 16.03 45.22
C SER A 187 -20.37 14.70 45.96
N GLN A 188 -21.64 14.41 46.29
CA GLN A 188 -22.01 13.14 46.94
C GLN A 188 -22.19 12.05 45.89
N ALA A 189 -21.32 11.04 45.93
CA ALA A 189 -21.33 9.87 45.06
C ALA A 189 -21.40 10.18 43.55
N PRO A 190 -20.48 11.02 43.00
CA PRO A 190 -20.46 11.28 41.57
C PRO A 190 -20.13 9.99 40.80
N GLN A 191 -20.90 9.69 39.75
CA GLN A 191 -20.51 8.71 38.75
C GLN A 191 -19.97 9.44 37.52
N VAL A 192 -18.79 9.04 37.05
CA VAL A 192 -18.10 9.72 35.96
C VAL A 192 -17.85 8.75 34.83
N ILE A 193 -18.19 9.16 33.61
CA ILE A 193 -17.88 8.46 32.37
C ILE A 193 -17.02 9.39 31.53
N VAL A 194 -15.91 8.86 31.01
CA VAL A 194 -15.02 9.58 30.09
C VAL A 194 -15.06 8.87 28.76
N ARG A 195 -15.19 9.62 27.67
CA ARG A 195 -15.05 9.11 26.31
C ARG A 195 -14.13 9.98 25.49
N VAL A 196 -13.34 9.39 24.61
CA VAL A 196 -12.54 10.14 23.64
C VAL A 196 -13.45 10.51 22.46
N VAL A 197 -13.56 11.80 22.17
CA VAL A 197 -14.35 12.32 21.04
C VAL A 197 -13.48 12.44 19.79
N GLN A 198 -12.22 12.84 19.98
CA GLN A 198 -11.22 12.91 18.93
C GLN A 198 -9.91 12.39 19.51
N SER A 199 -9.30 11.39 18.87
CA SER A 199 -7.97 10.91 19.26
C SER A 199 -6.94 11.27 18.20
N VAL A 200 -6.02 12.14 18.56
CA VAL A 200 -4.85 12.44 17.74
C VAL A 200 -3.77 11.40 18.02
N THR A 201 -3.65 10.94 19.26
CA THR A 201 -2.60 9.98 19.64
C THR A 201 -2.88 8.58 19.14
N ASN A 202 -4.12 8.08 19.22
CA ASN A 202 -4.48 6.73 18.75
C ASN A 202 -4.95 6.80 17.30
N SER A 203 -4.07 7.23 16.40
CA SER A 203 -4.39 7.30 14.97
C SER A 203 -3.21 6.95 14.09
N ALA A 204 -3.52 6.46 12.89
CA ALA A 204 -2.57 6.24 11.81
C ALA A 204 -2.86 7.21 10.66
N ILE A 205 -1.87 7.44 9.81
CA ILE A 205 -2.03 8.28 8.61
C ILE A 205 -2.00 7.37 7.39
N VAL A 206 -3.05 7.45 6.56
CA VAL A 206 -3.11 6.75 5.27
C VAL A 206 -3.09 7.77 4.15
N TYR A 207 -2.24 7.57 3.15
CA TYR A 207 -2.14 8.46 1.99
C TYR A 207 -1.66 7.73 0.73
N GLY A 208 -1.53 8.47 -0.37
CA GLY A 208 -1.16 7.93 -1.67
C GLY A 208 -2.40 7.60 -2.52
N ASN A 209 -2.36 6.47 -3.21
CA ASN A 209 -3.42 5.96 -4.09
C ASN A 209 -4.53 5.28 -3.28
N VAL A 210 -5.20 6.07 -2.44
CA VAL A 210 -6.42 5.69 -1.75
C VAL A 210 -7.53 6.69 -2.07
N ALA A 211 -8.78 6.26 -2.03
CA ALA A 211 -9.89 7.14 -2.37
C ALA A 211 -10.11 8.26 -1.33
N ARG A 212 -9.79 8.03 -0.05
CA ARG A 212 -9.91 9.03 1.02
C ARG A 212 -8.65 9.10 1.89
N PRO A 213 -7.60 9.81 1.44
CA PRO A 213 -6.39 9.99 2.24
C PRO A 213 -6.69 10.83 3.48
N GLY A 214 -6.00 10.53 4.58
CA GLY A 214 -6.15 11.27 5.82
C GLY A 214 -5.78 10.45 7.05
N ARG A 215 -6.14 11.02 8.21
CA ARG A 215 -5.97 10.37 9.50
C ARG A 215 -7.10 9.37 9.73
N VAL A 216 -6.75 8.15 10.11
CA VAL A 216 -7.68 7.11 10.53
C VAL A 216 -7.54 6.92 12.04
N LEU A 217 -8.65 7.05 12.76
CA LEU A 217 -8.71 6.80 14.19
C LEU A 217 -8.63 5.29 14.43
N LEU A 218 -7.76 4.88 15.34
CA LEU A 218 -7.62 3.49 15.78
C LEU A 218 -8.46 3.29 17.04
N THR A 219 -9.21 2.20 17.08
CA THR A 219 -10.04 1.84 18.23
C THR A 219 -9.33 0.79 19.10
N PRO A 220 -9.85 0.50 20.31
CA PRO A 220 -9.35 -0.59 21.14
C PRO A 220 -9.43 -1.98 20.48
N THR A 221 -10.16 -2.12 19.37
CA THR A 221 -10.28 -3.39 18.62
C THR A 221 -9.03 -3.77 17.81
N ARG A 222 -8.04 -2.86 17.70
CA ARG A 222 -6.77 -3.04 16.97
C ARG A 222 -6.99 -3.39 15.50
N GLU A 223 -7.32 -2.37 14.72
CA GLU A 223 -7.45 -2.47 13.26
C GLU A 223 -6.16 -2.99 12.62
N ARG A 224 -6.32 -3.87 11.63
CA ARG A 224 -5.21 -4.38 10.82
C ARG A 224 -4.98 -3.51 9.59
N LEU A 225 -3.86 -3.73 8.92
CA LEU A 225 -3.42 -2.94 7.78
C LEU A 225 -4.51 -2.80 6.70
N MET A 226 -5.15 -3.91 6.32
CA MET A 226 -6.21 -3.90 5.32
C MET A 226 -7.50 -3.21 5.81
N ASP A 227 -7.82 -3.29 7.10
CA ASP A 227 -8.97 -2.59 7.70
C ASP A 227 -8.76 -1.08 7.63
N VAL A 228 -7.56 -0.62 7.98
CA VAL A 228 -7.20 0.81 7.95
C VAL A 228 -7.20 1.35 6.50
N ILE A 229 -6.76 0.57 5.53
CA ILE A 229 -6.86 0.92 4.10
C ILE A 229 -8.33 0.95 3.65
N ALA A 230 -9.16 0.01 4.10
CA ALA A 230 -10.59 0.00 3.80
C ALA A 230 -11.34 1.22 4.40
N LEU A 231 -10.97 1.63 5.61
CA LEU A 231 -11.48 2.88 6.23
C LEU A 231 -11.10 4.11 5.40
N ALA A 232 -9.93 4.10 4.76
CA ALA A 232 -9.50 5.09 3.77
C ALA A 232 -10.14 4.90 2.38
N GLN A 233 -11.19 4.08 2.27
CA GLN A 233 -11.96 3.76 1.05
C GLN A 233 -11.19 2.95 0.00
N GLY A 234 -10.11 2.26 0.39
CA GLY A 234 -9.37 1.34 -0.48
C GLY A 234 -8.56 2.02 -1.59
N SER A 235 -7.86 1.19 -2.37
CA SER A 235 -7.17 1.60 -3.61
C SER A 235 -8.15 1.54 -4.80
N PRO A 236 -8.12 2.51 -5.73
CA PRO A 236 -8.88 2.42 -6.98
C PRO A 236 -8.24 1.44 -7.98
N HIS A 237 -7.04 0.94 -7.70
CA HIS A 237 -6.30 0.01 -8.54
C HIS A 237 -6.30 -1.41 -7.95
N PRO A 238 -6.11 -2.44 -8.79
CA PRO A 238 -6.01 -3.81 -8.31
C PRO A 238 -4.90 -3.97 -7.24
N PRO A 239 -5.07 -4.90 -6.28
CA PRO A 239 -4.06 -5.20 -5.26
C PRO A 239 -2.70 -5.60 -5.84
N GLU A 240 -2.69 -6.24 -7.01
CA GLU A 240 -1.47 -6.71 -7.66
C GLU A 240 -0.67 -5.56 -8.30
N ASP A 241 -1.33 -4.45 -8.62
CA ASP A 241 -0.74 -3.23 -9.16
C ASP A 241 -0.59 -2.14 -8.07
N SER A 242 -0.78 -2.51 -6.81
CA SER A 242 -0.69 -1.62 -5.65
C SER A 242 0.38 -2.12 -4.69
N VAL A 243 1.23 -1.22 -4.21
CA VAL A 243 2.25 -1.51 -3.21
C VAL A 243 1.93 -0.73 -1.94
N ILE A 244 1.88 -1.41 -0.81
CA ILE A 244 1.75 -0.80 0.51
C ILE A 244 3.14 -0.54 1.07
N GLN A 245 3.39 0.69 1.49
CA GLN A 245 4.56 1.06 2.28
C GLN A 245 4.09 1.43 3.70
N LEU A 246 4.53 0.65 4.69
CA LEU A 246 4.30 0.94 6.11
C LEU A 246 5.57 1.52 6.72
N THR A 247 5.43 2.69 7.35
CA THR A 247 6.47 3.32 8.16
C THR A 247 6.06 3.29 9.64
N ARG A 248 6.86 2.61 10.46
CA ARG A 248 6.67 2.47 11.90
C ARG A 248 7.94 2.94 12.62
N GLY A 249 7.90 4.14 13.20
CA GLY A 249 9.09 4.76 13.79
C GLY A 249 10.20 4.96 12.74
N SER A 250 11.35 4.30 12.95
CA SER A 250 12.49 4.31 12.02
C SER A 250 12.47 3.16 11.00
N HIS A 251 11.48 2.27 11.03
CA HIS A 251 11.40 1.10 10.16
C HIS A 251 10.43 1.35 9.01
N VAL A 252 10.84 0.94 7.81
CA VAL A 252 10.03 1.02 6.59
C VAL A 252 9.94 -0.36 5.98
N ALA A 253 8.73 -0.81 5.70
CA ALA A 253 8.46 -2.04 4.97
C ALA A 253 7.64 -1.74 3.72
N ARG A 254 7.88 -2.49 2.64
CA ARG A 254 7.12 -2.41 1.39
C ARG A 254 6.66 -3.81 1.00
N VAL A 255 5.41 -3.93 0.57
CA VAL A 255 4.85 -5.19 0.09
C VAL A 255 3.79 -4.93 -0.96
N ALA A 256 3.61 -5.85 -1.90
CA ALA A 256 2.44 -5.83 -2.77
C ALA A 256 1.16 -5.95 -1.93
N MET A 257 0.12 -5.19 -2.26
CA MET A 257 -1.15 -5.19 -1.53
C MET A 257 -1.86 -6.54 -1.58
N SER A 258 -1.65 -7.30 -2.66
CA SER A 258 -2.15 -8.67 -2.79
C SER A 258 -1.61 -9.65 -1.73
N VAL A 259 -0.47 -9.36 -1.09
CA VAL A 259 0.12 -10.25 -0.07
C VAL A 259 -0.67 -10.26 1.24
N PRO A 260 -0.90 -9.13 1.95
CA PRO A 260 -1.77 -9.11 3.12
C PRO A 260 -3.23 -9.41 2.83
N GLU A 261 -3.66 -9.32 1.56
CA GLU A 261 -5.00 -9.73 1.14
C GLU A 261 -5.16 -11.26 1.06
N ASN A 262 -4.14 -11.97 0.55
CA ASN A 262 -4.16 -13.43 0.40
C ASN A 262 -3.59 -14.19 1.60
N ASP A 263 -2.70 -13.59 2.39
CA ASP A 263 -2.08 -14.17 3.58
C ASP A 263 -2.42 -13.36 4.84
N PRO A 264 -3.35 -13.84 5.69
CA PRO A 264 -3.73 -13.18 6.95
C PRO A 264 -2.56 -12.97 7.93
N SER A 265 -1.46 -13.71 7.81
CA SER A 265 -0.26 -13.52 8.63
C SER A 265 0.52 -12.25 8.26
N GLN A 266 0.30 -11.72 7.06
CA GLN A 266 0.90 -10.49 6.56
C GLN A 266 0.03 -9.26 6.82
N ASN A 267 -1.25 -9.47 7.16
CA ASN A 267 -2.18 -8.41 7.55
C ASN A 267 -1.98 -8.02 9.03
N ILE A 268 -0.87 -7.34 9.30
CA ILE A 268 -0.41 -6.98 10.64
C ILE A 268 -1.26 -5.89 11.30
N ALA A 269 -1.21 -5.80 12.63
CA ALA A 269 -1.93 -4.77 13.37
C ALA A 269 -1.29 -3.38 13.18
N VAL A 270 -2.12 -2.35 12.99
CA VAL A 270 -1.66 -0.96 12.85
C VAL A 270 -1.52 -0.32 14.22
N HIS A 271 -0.42 0.39 14.42
CA HIS A 271 -0.10 1.05 15.67
C HIS A 271 -0.31 2.57 15.59
N PRO A 272 -0.61 3.22 16.72
CA PRO A 272 -0.58 4.67 16.84
C PRO A 272 0.71 5.28 16.28
N GLY A 273 0.57 6.23 15.35
CA GLY A 273 1.69 6.91 14.69
C GLY A 273 2.23 6.23 13.43
N ASP A 274 1.71 5.06 13.05
CA ASP A 274 2.04 4.43 11.77
C ASP A 274 1.64 5.33 10.59
N ARG A 275 2.47 5.30 9.54
CA ARG A 275 2.19 5.95 8.26
C ARG A 275 2.12 4.90 7.17
N ILE A 276 0.98 4.85 6.50
CA ILE A 276 0.68 3.88 5.45
C ILE A 276 0.53 4.64 4.15
N GLU A 277 1.35 4.30 3.17
CA GLU A 277 1.28 4.84 1.82
C GLU A 277 0.89 3.74 0.85
N VAL A 278 -0.13 3.98 0.04
CA VAL A 278 -0.50 3.09 -1.06
C VAL A 278 0.05 3.67 -2.36
N ILE A 279 0.85 2.90 -3.08
CA ILE A 279 1.57 3.34 -4.27
C ILE A 279 1.03 2.54 -5.45
N TYR A 280 0.51 3.23 -6.47
CA TYR A 280 0.17 2.59 -7.74
C TYR A 280 1.46 2.26 -8.49
N LYS A 281 1.68 0.97 -8.73
CA LYS A 281 2.82 0.42 -9.46
C LYS A 281 2.28 -0.59 -10.48
N PRO A 282 1.82 -0.13 -11.66
CA PRO A 282 1.27 -1.02 -12.68
C PRO A 282 2.32 -2.02 -13.15
N ARG A 283 1.92 -3.29 -13.23
CA ARG A 283 2.77 -4.34 -13.78
C ARG A 283 2.75 -4.29 -15.30
N THR A 284 3.91 -4.53 -15.91
CA THR A 284 4.10 -4.43 -17.36
C THR A 284 5.02 -5.53 -17.84
N PHE A 285 4.87 -5.96 -19.09
CA PHE A 285 5.87 -6.76 -19.78
C PHE A 285 6.27 -6.06 -21.07
N THR A 286 7.48 -6.32 -21.55
CA THR A 286 7.98 -5.70 -22.78
C THR A 286 8.15 -6.74 -23.87
N VAL A 287 7.85 -6.36 -25.10
CA VAL A 287 7.88 -7.26 -26.25
C VAL A 287 8.92 -6.75 -27.25
N PHE A 288 9.82 -7.64 -27.66
CA PHE A 288 10.88 -7.38 -28.63
C PHE A 288 10.91 -8.44 -29.73
N GLY A 289 11.63 -8.12 -30.80
CA GLY A 289 11.90 -9.05 -31.90
C GLY A 289 10.90 -8.92 -33.04
N ALA A 290 10.63 -10.04 -33.71
CA ALA A 290 9.89 -10.10 -34.98
C ALA A 290 8.35 -10.00 -34.84
N THR A 291 7.86 -9.04 -34.06
CA THR A 291 6.44 -8.78 -33.80
C THR A 291 5.86 -7.61 -34.60
N GLY A 292 6.66 -7.03 -35.49
CA GLY A 292 6.31 -5.84 -36.25
C GLY A 292 6.40 -4.53 -35.45
N ARG A 293 6.23 -4.56 -34.12
CA ARG A 293 6.43 -3.40 -33.21
C ARG A 293 6.95 -3.84 -31.84
N VAL A 294 7.96 -3.12 -31.34
CA VAL A 294 8.43 -3.20 -29.95
C VAL A 294 7.50 -2.37 -29.08
N SER A 295 6.99 -2.95 -27.99
CA SER A 295 6.02 -2.27 -27.11
C SER A 295 6.10 -2.77 -25.67
N GLU A 296 5.85 -1.87 -24.72
CA GLU A 296 5.54 -2.18 -23.33
C GLU A 296 4.02 -2.35 -23.20
N VAL A 297 3.58 -3.44 -22.58
CA VAL A 297 2.17 -3.82 -22.44
C VAL A 297 1.83 -3.95 -20.97
N PRO A 298 0.82 -3.20 -20.46
CA PRO A 298 0.39 -3.33 -19.09
C PRO A 298 -0.39 -4.62 -18.86
N PHE A 299 -0.29 -5.13 -17.63
CA PHE A 299 -1.15 -6.20 -17.16
C PHE A 299 -2.55 -5.60 -16.98
N THR A 300 -3.58 -6.30 -17.46
CA THR A 300 -4.98 -5.86 -17.29
C THR A 300 -5.78 -6.84 -16.44
N VAL A 301 -5.10 -7.86 -15.91
CA VAL A 301 -5.66 -8.95 -15.12
C VAL A 301 -4.71 -9.24 -13.95
N PRO A 302 -5.20 -9.71 -12.80
CA PRO A 302 -4.37 -10.09 -11.65
C PRO A 302 -3.25 -11.07 -12.02
N GLU A 303 -3.57 -12.11 -12.79
CA GLU A 303 -2.63 -13.11 -13.26
C GLU A 303 -2.66 -13.15 -14.79
N LEU A 304 -1.51 -12.93 -15.43
CA LEU A 304 -1.37 -12.96 -16.88
C LEU A 304 -0.57 -14.19 -17.27
N SER A 305 -1.11 -15.07 -18.10
CA SER A 305 -0.37 -16.23 -18.62
C SER A 305 0.53 -15.86 -19.81
N LEU A 306 1.55 -16.66 -20.09
CA LEU A 306 2.41 -16.48 -21.26
C LEU A 306 1.61 -16.57 -22.56
N SER A 307 0.68 -17.52 -22.65
CA SER A 307 -0.21 -17.64 -23.81
C SER A 307 -1.08 -16.40 -24.00
N GLU A 308 -1.62 -15.80 -22.92
CA GLU A 308 -2.36 -14.54 -23.01
C GLU A 308 -1.47 -13.36 -23.40
N ALA A 309 -0.24 -13.28 -22.89
CA ALA A 309 0.71 -12.26 -23.27
C ALA A 309 1.06 -12.34 -24.77
N ILE A 310 1.24 -13.55 -25.29
CA ILE A 310 1.46 -13.79 -26.73
C ILE A 310 0.23 -13.36 -27.53
N ALA A 311 -0.97 -13.77 -27.11
CA ALA A 311 -2.22 -13.41 -27.79
C ALA A 311 -2.46 -11.89 -27.82
N ARG A 312 -2.22 -11.19 -26.70
CA ARG A 312 -2.37 -9.73 -26.58
C ARG A 312 -1.42 -8.96 -27.50
N THR A 313 -0.30 -9.57 -27.88
CA THR A 313 0.73 -8.95 -28.71
C THR A 313 0.61 -9.34 -30.19
N GLY A 314 -0.41 -10.13 -30.54
CA GLY A 314 -0.68 -10.59 -31.90
C GLY A 314 0.12 -11.84 -32.30
N GLY A 315 0.93 -12.39 -31.40
CA GLY A 315 1.74 -13.58 -31.66
C GLY A 315 2.94 -13.35 -32.59
N PRO A 316 3.70 -14.41 -32.89
CA PRO A 316 4.79 -14.36 -33.87
C PRO A 316 4.23 -14.09 -35.28
N LEU A 317 4.87 -13.21 -36.04
CA LEU A 317 4.52 -12.97 -37.43
C LEU A 317 5.12 -14.08 -38.32
N ASP A 318 4.30 -14.90 -38.97
CA ASP A 318 4.74 -16.03 -39.82
C ASP A 318 5.84 -15.69 -40.84
N GLN A 319 5.83 -14.47 -41.38
CA GLN A 319 6.79 -14.02 -42.40
C GLN A 319 8.15 -13.56 -41.82
N GLN A 320 8.21 -13.24 -40.53
CA GLN A 320 9.37 -12.59 -39.91
C GLN A 320 9.90 -13.32 -38.67
N SER A 321 9.07 -14.11 -38.01
CA SER A 321 9.33 -14.76 -36.73
C SER A 321 9.49 -16.26 -36.92
N ASP A 322 10.33 -16.86 -36.08
CA ASP A 322 10.45 -18.32 -35.95
C ASP A 322 9.57 -18.78 -34.77
N PRO A 323 8.47 -19.55 -35.00
CA PRO A 323 7.60 -20.03 -33.94
C PRO A 323 8.27 -21.02 -32.97
N ASN A 324 9.44 -21.59 -33.33
CA ASN A 324 10.22 -22.48 -32.46
C ASN A 324 10.96 -21.73 -31.33
N GLY A 325 11.21 -20.43 -31.54
CA GLY A 325 12.09 -19.63 -30.70
C GLY A 325 11.38 -18.44 -30.09
N ILE A 326 10.44 -18.69 -29.17
CA ILE A 326 9.88 -17.66 -28.30
C ILE A 326 10.59 -17.73 -26.97
N PHE A 327 11.17 -16.60 -26.56
CA PHE A 327 12.02 -16.50 -25.40
C PHE A 327 11.43 -15.52 -24.40
N LEU A 328 11.26 -15.96 -23.16
CA LEU A 328 10.93 -15.11 -22.03
C LEU A 328 12.19 -14.89 -21.20
N LEU A 329 12.64 -13.64 -21.10
CA LEU A 329 13.80 -13.26 -20.31
C LEU A 329 13.30 -12.71 -18.97
N ARG A 330 13.79 -13.28 -17.87
CA ARG A 330 13.38 -12.95 -16.50
C ARG A 330 14.57 -13.02 -15.55
N TYR A 331 14.59 -12.17 -14.54
CA TYR A 331 15.49 -12.33 -13.39
C TYR A 331 14.82 -13.21 -12.34
N GLU A 332 15.49 -14.28 -11.95
CA GLU A 332 15.00 -15.23 -10.94
C GLU A 332 15.87 -15.15 -9.68
N ASP A 333 15.24 -15.35 -8.53
CA ASP A 333 15.96 -15.48 -7.26
C ASP A 333 16.89 -16.69 -7.28
N ASN A 334 18.05 -16.54 -6.65
CA ASN A 334 19.07 -17.58 -6.65
C ASN A 334 18.59 -18.92 -6.06
N ASP A 335 17.60 -18.90 -5.17
CA ASP A 335 16.99 -20.11 -4.63
C ASP A 335 16.18 -20.88 -5.69
N VAL A 336 15.42 -20.18 -6.53
CA VAL A 336 14.72 -20.77 -7.68
C VAL A 336 15.72 -21.38 -8.65
N VAL A 337 16.77 -20.62 -8.99
CA VAL A 337 17.82 -21.03 -9.95
C VAL A 337 18.54 -22.30 -9.49
N ARG A 338 18.83 -22.42 -8.19
CA ARG A 338 19.40 -23.62 -7.58
C ARG A 338 18.46 -24.83 -7.67
N ARG A 339 17.15 -24.64 -7.43
CA ARG A 339 16.15 -25.71 -7.60
C ARG A 339 16.03 -26.16 -9.05
N LEU A 340 16.25 -25.25 -10.01
CA LEU A 340 16.33 -25.57 -11.44
C LEU A 340 17.64 -26.28 -11.84
N GLY A 341 18.60 -26.44 -10.92
CA GLY A 341 19.88 -27.09 -11.20
C GLY A 341 20.84 -26.25 -12.06
N LEU A 342 20.66 -24.92 -12.07
CA LEU A 342 21.45 -23.99 -12.89
C LEU A 342 22.49 -23.25 -12.04
N PRO A 343 23.62 -22.83 -12.65
CA PRO A 343 24.60 -22.00 -11.96
C PRO A 343 24.00 -20.62 -11.65
N VAL A 344 24.16 -20.16 -10.41
CA VAL A 344 23.78 -18.81 -9.99
C VAL A 344 24.85 -17.80 -10.38
N THR A 345 24.45 -16.56 -10.64
CA THR A 345 25.41 -15.46 -10.82
C THR A 345 25.97 -15.05 -9.47
N GLU A 346 27.23 -15.41 -9.20
CA GLU A 346 27.88 -15.09 -7.93
C GLU A 346 27.90 -13.58 -7.63
N GLY A 347 27.65 -13.22 -6.38
CA GLY A 347 27.66 -11.83 -5.90
C GLY A 347 26.44 -10.99 -6.29
N LYS A 348 25.42 -11.55 -6.96
CA LYS A 348 24.16 -10.87 -7.27
C LYS A 348 22.97 -11.55 -6.58
N PRO A 349 21.92 -10.80 -6.17
CA PRO A 349 20.75 -11.38 -5.52
C PRO A 349 19.87 -12.20 -6.47
N VAL A 350 19.89 -11.87 -7.76
CA VAL A 350 19.10 -12.51 -8.82
C VAL A 350 19.99 -12.93 -9.98
N THR A 351 19.59 -14.00 -10.68
CA THR A 351 20.25 -14.54 -11.87
C THR A 351 19.33 -14.39 -13.09
N PRO A 352 19.83 -13.90 -14.24
CA PRO A 352 19.04 -13.85 -15.47
C PRO A 352 18.80 -15.25 -16.03
N ILE A 353 17.54 -15.59 -16.28
CA ILE A 353 17.11 -16.85 -16.87
C ILE A 353 16.32 -16.55 -18.13
N VAL A 354 16.55 -17.36 -19.16
CA VAL A 354 15.79 -17.33 -20.40
C VAL A 354 14.99 -18.61 -20.50
N TYR A 355 13.66 -18.47 -20.52
CA TYR A 355 12.74 -19.55 -20.77
C TYR A 355 12.41 -19.63 -22.25
N GLN A 356 12.55 -20.80 -22.86
CA GLN A 356 12.20 -21.04 -24.25
C GLN A 356 10.89 -21.84 -24.34
N ILE A 357 9.99 -21.41 -25.21
CA ILE A 357 8.80 -22.14 -25.60
C ILE A 357 8.75 -22.32 -27.11
N ASP A 358 8.53 -23.57 -27.54
CA ASP A 358 8.36 -23.95 -28.94
C ASP A 358 6.86 -24.06 -29.25
N MET A 359 6.32 -23.15 -30.06
CA MET A 359 4.90 -23.15 -30.43
C MET A 359 4.58 -24.00 -31.67
N MET A 360 5.55 -24.69 -32.27
CA MET A 360 5.27 -25.74 -33.26
C MET A 360 4.77 -27.03 -32.59
N ASN A 361 5.10 -27.24 -31.31
CA ASN A 361 4.57 -28.33 -30.52
C ASN A 361 3.21 -27.96 -29.88
N PRO A 362 2.10 -28.64 -30.23
CA PRO A 362 0.79 -28.33 -29.67
C PRO A 362 0.71 -28.50 -28.15
N GLY A 363 1.54 -29.36 -27.54
CA GLY A 363 1.59 -29.54 -26.09
C GLY A 363 2.05 -28.29 -25.34
N ASN A 364 2.90 -27.47 -25.96
CA ASN A 364 3.46 -26.28 -25.33
C ASN A 364 2.43 -25.15 -25.18
N TYR A 365 1.35 -25.15 -25.97
CA TYR A 365 0.25 -24.19 -25.77
C TYR A 365 -0.42 -24.35 -24.41
N PHE A 366 -0.57 -25.59 -23.93
CA PHE A 366 -1.09 -25.89 -22.60
C PHE A 366 -0.10 -25.46 -21.51
N LEU A 367 1.21 -25.66 -21.72
CA LEU A 367 2.23 -25.19 -20.79
C LEU A 367 2.22 -23.65 -20.67
N GLY A 368 2.06 -22.94 -21.79
CA GLY A 368 1.98 -21.48 -21.82
C GLY A 368 0.77 -20.90 -21.09
N GLN A 369 -0.34 -21.64 -20.98
CA GLN A 369 -1.53 -21.22 -20.21
C GLN A 369 -1.27 -21.23 -18.69
N HIS A 370 -0.41 -22.12 -18.22
CA HIS A 370 -0.08 -22.25 -16.80
C HIS A 370 1.20 -21.50 -16.40
N PHE A 371 1.95 -21.00 -17.38
CA PHE A 371 3.14 -20.20 -17.11
C PHE A 371 2.74 -18.75 -16.81
N ALA A 372 2.79 -18.35 -15.54
CA ALA A 372 2.48 -16.99 -15.12
C ALA A 372 3.59 -16.00 -15.50
N MET A 373 3.19 -14.89 -16.14
CA MET A 373 4.04 -13.73 -16.41
C MET A 373 4.24 -12.91 -15.13
N ARG A 374 5.41 -12.26 -15.01
CA ARG A 374 5.78 -11.39 -13.89
C ARG A 374 6.04 -9.96 -14.37
N ASP A 375 6.02 -9.02 -13.43
CA ASP A 375 6.36 -7.62 -13.72
C ASP A 375 7.76 -7.53 -14.32
N LYS A 376 7.89 -6.73 -15.37
CA LYS A 376 9.10 -6.49 -16.16
C LYS A 376 9.67 -7.71 -16.87
N ASP A 377 8.86 -8.75 -17.05
CA ASP A 377 9.17 -9.82 -18.00
C ASP A 377 9.40 -9.27 -19.41
N MET A 378 10.33 -9.88 -20.12
CA MET A 378 10.65 -9.52 -21.50
C MET A 378 10.37 -10.69 -22.43
N LEU A 379 9.36 -10.53 -23.29
CA LEU A 379 9.01 -11.48 -24.33
C LEU A 379 9.76 -11.14 -25.61
N TYR A 380 10.50 -12.09 -26.14
CA TYR A 380 11.30 -11.95 -27.34
C TYR A 380 10.92 -13.00 -28.37
N TYR A 381 10.53 -12.53 -29.55
CA TYR A 381 10.22 -13.39 -30.70
C TYR A 381 11.42 -13.44 -31.63
N SER A 382 12.02 -14.62 -31.76
CA SER A 382 13.20 -14.79 -32.62
C SER A 382 12.87 -14.60 -34.09
N ASN A 383 13.86 -14.14 -34.85
CA ASN A 383 13.68 -13.90 -36.28
C ASN A 383 13.76 -15.22 -37.06
N ALA A 384 12.87 -15.38 -38.03
CA ALA A 384 13.02 -16.40 -39.07
C ALA A 384 14.35 -16.14 -39.80
N LYS A 385 15.22 -17.15 -39.89
CA LYS A 385 16.60 -17.13 -40.45
C LYS A 385 17.02 -15.78 -41.07
N ALA A 386 17.53 -14.87 -40.24
CA ALA A 386 18.12 -13.61 -40.68
C ALA A 386 19.59 -13.53 -40.25
N ASN A 387 20.49 -13.41 -41.22
CA ASN A 387 21.90 -13.07 -41.00
C ASN A 387 21.97 -11.63 -40.47
N ASN A 388 22.21 -11.43 -39.16
CA ASN A 388 23.13 -10.44 -38.56
C ASN A 388 22.83 -10.23 -37.07
N PHE A 389 23.65 -10.83 -36.20
CA PHE A 389 23.52 -10.85 -34.74
C PHE A 389 24.66 -10.10 -34.06
N TYR A 390 24.46 -8.82 -33.68
CA TYR A 390 25.35 -8.11 -32.75
C TYR A 390 24.68 -6.98 -31.93
N LYS A 391 23.37 -6.69 -32.12
CA LYS A 391 22.75 -5.43 -31.63
C LYS A 391 21.91 -5.55 -30.34
N LEU A 392 21.43 -6.75 -29.97
CA LEU A 392 20.48 -6.92 -28.84
C LEU A 392 21.16 -6.76 -27.46
N PHE A 393 22.30 -7.41 -27.24
CA PHE A 393 22.94 -7.46 -25.91
C PHE A 393 23.56 -6.11 -25.47
N ALA A 394 23.93 -5.25 -26.42
CA ALA A 394 24.37 -3.88 -26.14
C ALA A 394 23.22 -2.98 -25.63
N LEU A 395 21.97 -3.29 -25.97
CA LEU A 395 20.81 -2.52 -25.53
C LEU A 395 20.41 -2.89 -24.09
N ILE A 396 20.41 -4.19 -23.76
CA ILE A 396 20.06 -4.71 -22.43
C ILE A 396 21.00 -4.14 -21.35
N SER A 397 22.30 -3.99 -21.65
CA SER A 397 23.26 -3.39 -20.70
C SER A 397 23.04 -1.90 -20.45
N THR A 398 22.39 -1.19 -21.37
CA THR A 398 22.27 0.29 -21.35
C THR A 398 20.97 0.74 -20.68
N ILE A 399 19.91 -0.07 -20.74
CA ILE A 399 18.60 0.24 -20.09
C ILE A 399 18.60 -0.10 -18.59
N ILE A 400 19.57 -0.89 -18.11
CA ILE A 400 19.63 -1.42 -16.73
C ILE A 400 20.62 -0.64 -15.83
N GLN A 401 21.22 0.48 -16.28
CA GLN A 401 21.97 1.33 -15.35
C GLN A 401 21.01 2.17 -14.50
N PRO A 402 20.97 2.02 -13.16
CA PRO A 402 20.39 3.04 -12.30
C PRO A 402 21.24 4.30 -12.49
N GLY A 403 20.62 5.36 -13.04
CA GLY A 403 21.23 6.67 -13.13
C GLY A 403 21.54 7.23 -11.74
N ILE A 404 22.73 6.93 -11.23
CA ILE A 404 23.36 7.65 -10.11
C ILE A 404 24.54 8.40 -10.68
N THR A 405 24.32 9.49 -11.43
CA THR A 405 25.29 10.58 -11.53
C THR A 405 24.63 11.86 -12.07
N ALA A 406 24.28 12.79 -11.18
CA ALA A 406 24.41 14.24 -11.36
C ALA A 406 23.75 14.97 -10.18
N GLY A 407 24.38 14.90 -9.00
CA GLY A 407 23.95 15.60 -7.80
C GLY A 407 25.13 15.99 -6.92
N TYR A 408 26.27 16.37 -7.52
CA TYR A 408 27.42 16.95 -6.82
C TYR A 408 28.16 17.88 -7.78
N MET A 409 27.70 19.13 -7.88
CA MET A 409 28.52 20.31 -8.24
C MET A 409 27.66 21.58 -8.17
N VAL A 410 27.27 22.02 -6.98
CA VAL A 410 27.14 23.46 -6.64
C VAL A 410 27.43 23.61 -5.15
N ALA A 411 28.71 23.82 -4.83
CA ALA A 411 29.16 24.51 -3.62
C ALA A 411 30.65 24.82 -3.78
N ARG A 412 30.94 25.91 -4.50
CA ARG A 412 32.11 26.73 -4.21
C ARG A 412 31.81 28.18 -4.53
#